data_AF-A0A2M8SA65-F1
#
_entry.id   AF-A0A2M8SA65-F1
#
_cell.length_a   1.000
_cell.length_b   1.000
_cell.length_c   1.000
_cell.angle_alpha   90.00
_cell.angle_beta   90.00
_cell.angle_gamma   90.00
#
_symmetry.space_group_name_H-M   'P 1'
#
loop_
_entity.id
_entity.type
_entity.pdbx_description
1 polymer ?
#
loop_
_entity_poly.entity_id
_entity_poly.type
_entity_poly.pdbx_seq_one_letter_code
_entity_poly.pdbx_strand_id
1 'polypeptide(L)'
;MSGPVLLILRFLLALGLYAFLAWAFLNLWRDIQQQSALLATRRAPPISLTIASADRPPQVRHFEQPEITIGRDPACECPLDEDTASARHARLSYHHGQWWLEDLDSTNGTLLNQERLST
;
A
#
# COMPACT_ATOMS: atom_id res chain seq x y z
N MET A 1 51.47 -0.91 38.99
CA MET A 1 50.09 -0.57 39.42
C MET A 1 49.15 -0.31 38.24
N SER A 2 49.33 -0.99 37.10
CA SER A 2 48.63 -0.72 35.83
C SER A 2 47.58 -1.78 35.45
N GLY A 3 47.62 -2.98 36.04
CA GLY A 3 46.67 -4.07 35.78
C GLY A 3 45.18 -3.72 35.95
N PRO A 4 44.75 -3.12 37.08
CA PRO A 4 43.34 -2.78 37.27
C PRO A 4 42.86 -1.66 36.33
N VAL A 5 43.75 -0.72 35.98
CA VAL A 5 43.44 0.38 35.05
C VAL A 5 43.10 -0.16 33.66
N LEU A 6 43.88 -1.14 33.16
CA LEU A 6 43.64 -1.78 31.87
C LEU A 6 42.33 -2.58 31.84
N LEU A 7 41.96 -3.24 32.95
CA LEU A 7 40.70 -3.95 33.06
C LEU A 7 39.50 -2.99 33.03
N ILE A 8 39.55 -1.91 33.82
CA ILE A 8 38.50 -0.89 33.86
C ILE A 8 38.32 -0.26 32.47
N LEU A 9 39.43 0.09 31.80
CA LEU A 9 39.39 0.65 30.44
C LEU A 9 38.73 -0.30 29.44
N ARG A 10 39.03 -1.60 29.51
CA ARG A 10 38.45 -2.62 28.62
C ARG A 10 36.94 -2.78 28.84
N PHE A 11 36.47 -2.77 30.10
CA PHE A 11 35.04 -2.82 30.41
C PHE A 11 34.29 -1.58 29.92
N LEU A 12 34.86 -0.39 30.10
CA LEU A 12 34.26 0.86 29.60
C LEU A 12 34.17 0.87 28.08
N LEU A 13 35.21 0.41 27.39
CA LEU A 13 35.25 0.36 25.93
C LEU A 13 34.25 -0.67 25.38
N ALA A 14 34.15 -1.84 26.03
CA ALA A 14 33.13 -2.83 25.67
C ALA A 14 31.72 -2.30 25.89
N LEU A 15 31.44 -1.66 27.04
CA LEU A 15 30.12 -1.11 27.34
C LEU A 15 29.74 0.02 26.36
N GLY A 16 30.69 0.87 26.00
CA GLY A 16 30.52 1.89 24.96
C GLY A 16 30.22 1.28 23.59
N LEU A 17 30.93 0.22 23.20
CA LEU A 17 30.69 -0.49 21.93
C LEU A 17 29.30 -1.12 21.90
N TYR A 18 28.89 -1.81 22.96
CA TYR A 18 27.55 -2.42 23.03
C TYR A 18 26.44 -1.36 23.04
N ALA A 19 26.62 -0.25 23.74
CA ALA A 19 25.68 0.87 23.72
C ALA A 19 25.58 1.49 22.31
N PHE A 20 26.71 1.64 21.62
CA PHE A 20 26.74 2.12 20.23
C PHE A 20 26.02 1.16 19.28
N LEU A 21 26.25 -0.14 19.38
CA LEU A 21 25.57 -1.15 18.56
C LEU A 21 24.06 -1.17 18.82
N ALA A 22 23.63 -1.09 20.08
CA ALA A 22 22.22 -1.02 20.43
C ALA A 22 21.58 0.27 19.91
N TRP A 23 22.27 1.41 20.03
CA TRP A 23 21.80 2.69 19.50
C TRP A 23 21.67 2.65 17.98
N ALA A 24 22.70 2.16 17.28
CA ALA A 24 22.69 2.03 15.82
C ALA A 24 21.57 1.10 15.35
N PHE A 25 21.35 -0.02 16.04
CA PHE A 25 20.27 -0.95 15.73
C PHE A 25 18.89 -0.32 15.94
N LEU A 26 18.67 0.40 17.05
CA LEU A 26 17.42 1.12 17.30
C LEU A 26 17.20 2.24 16.27
N ASN A 27 18.27 2.92 15.84
CA ASN A 27 18.18 3.99 14.85
C ASN A 27 17.84 3.42 13.47
N LEU A 28 18.48 2.32 13.07
CA LEU A 28 18.21 1.62 11.83
C LEU A 28 16.79 1.03 11.80
N TRP A 29 16.33 0.46 12.91
CA TRP A 29 14.96 -0.05 13.02
C TRP A 29 13.92 1.07 12.92
N ARG A 30 14.20 2.23 13.54
CA ARG A 30 13.33 3.41 13.43
C ARG A 30 13.27 3.94 12.01
N ASP A 31 14.40 3.99 11.29
CA ASP A 31 14.45 4.47 9.91
C ASP A 31 13.72 3.53 8.94
N ILE A 32 13.89 2.21 9.09
CA ILE A 32 13.14 1.20 8.31
C ILE A 32 11.63 1.36 8.50
N GLN A 33 11.19 1.70 9.72
CA GLN A 33 9.77 1.94 10.00
C GLN A 33 9.26 3.30 9.48
N GLN A 34 10.12 4.32 9.37
CA GLN A 34 9.71 5.66 8.93
C GLN A 34 9.63 5.80 7.41
N GLN A 35 10.46 5.09 6.65
CA GLN A 35 10.49 5.22 5.19
C GLN A 35 9.31 4.52 4.48
N SER A 36 8.67 3.53 5.11
CA SER A 36 7.50 2.84 4.54
C SER A 36 6.25 3.74 4.47
N ALA A 37 6.08 4.66 5.43
CA ALA A 37 4.95 5.57 5.46
C ALA A 37 5.00 6.62 4.34
N LEU A 38 6.19 7.05 3.92
CA LEU A 38 6.37 8.07 2.87
C LEU A 38 6.16 7.52 1.45
N LEU A 39 6.39 6.21 1.22
CA LEU A 39 6.03 5.57 -0.05
C LEU A 39 4.52 5.26 -0.14
N ALA A 40 3.88 4.96 0.99
CA ALA A 40 2.43 4.74 1.06
C ALA A 40 1.59 6.03 0.92
N THR A 41 2.20 7.20 1.15
CA THR A 41 1.53 8.52 1.06
C THR A 41 1.95 9.34 -0.16
N ARG A 42 2.36 8.69 -1.27
CA ARG A 42 2.18 9.35 -2.57
C ARG A 42 0.68 9.51 -2.79
N ARG A 43 0.14 10.66 -2.37
CA ARG A 43 -1.23 11.10 -2.68
C ARG A 43 -1.51 10.72 -4.13
N ALA A 44 -2.38 9.75 -4.34
CA ALA A 44 -2.76 9.39 -5.69
C ALA A 44 -3.36 10.63 -6.35
N PRO A 45 -3.02 10.92 -7.61
CA PRO A 45 -3.69 11.99 -8.32
C PRO A 45 -5.18 11.68 -8.31
N PRO A 46 -6.04 12.67 -8.04
CA PRO A 46 -7.47 12.45 -7.99
C PRO A 46 -7.94 11.83 -9.32
N ILE A 47 -8.66 10.72 -9.24
CA ILE A 47 -9.22 10.05 -10.42
C ILE A 47 -10.73 10.16 -10.42
N SER A 48 -11.30 10.41 -11.59
CA SER A 48 -12.74 10.42 -11.78
C SER A 48 -13.14 9.18 -12.57
N LEU A 49 -13.98 8.33 -11.97
CA LEU A 49 -14.53 7.15 -12.61
C LEU A 49 -15.93 7.46 -13.10
N THR A 50 -16.20 7.20 -14.37
CA THR A 50 -17.55 7.32 -14.94
C THR A 50 -18.16 5.94 -15.05
N ILE A 51 -19.21 5.70 -14.27
CA ILE A 51 -19.95 4.45 -14.28
C ILE A 51 -21.05 4.58 -15.34
N ALA A 52 -20.89 3.88 -16.45
CA ALA A 52 -21.92 3.76 -17.48
C ALA A 52 -22.61 2.40 -17.33
N SER A 53 -23.93 2.42 -17.11
CA SER A 53 -24.78 1.22 -17.16
C SER A 53 -25.80 1.41 -18.29
N ALA A 54 -26.30 0.31 -18.85
CA ALA A 54 -27.25 0.36 -19.96
C ALA A 54 -28.59 1.02 -19.57
N ASP A 55 -28.97 0.91 -18.29
CA ASP A 55 -30.30 1.29 -17.81
C ASP A 55 -30.30 2.55 -16.92
N ARG A 56 -29.13 3.17 -16.73
CA ARG A 56 -28.98 4.36 -15.86
C ARG A 56 -28.11 5.44 -16.51
N PRO A 57 -28.39 6.72 -16.24
CA PRO A 57 -27.52 7.79 -16.66
C PRO A 57 -26.11 7.61 -16.07
N PRO A 58 -25.05 7.99 -16.81
CA PRO A 58 -23.69 7.81 -16.35
C PRO A 58 -23.44 8.59 -15.06
N GLN A 59 -22.88 7.92 -14.06
CA GLN A 59 -22.54 8.53 -12.77
C GLN A 59 -21.04 8.76 -12.67
N VAL A 60 -20.63 10.00 -12.46
CA VAL A 60 -19.21 10.35 -12.22
C VAL A 60 -18.94 10.32 -10.73
N ARG A 61 -17.96 9.52 -10.31
CA ARG A 61 -17.47 9.45 -8.93
C ARG A 61 -16.03 9.90 -8.86
N HIS A 62 -15.71 10.68 -7.84
CA HIS A 62 -14.38 11.22 -7.62
C HIS A 62 -13.70 10.51 -6.46
N PHE A 63 -12.47 10.04 -6.67
CA PHE A 63 -11.70 9.33 -5.67
C PHE A 63 -10.31 9.96 -5.51
N GLU A 64 -9.94 10.19 -4.26
CA GLU A 64 -8.61 10.71 -3.87
C GLU A 64 -7.74 9.63 -3.19
N GLN A 65 -8.30 8.43 -3.00
CA GLN A 65 -7.62 7.32 -2.36
C GLN A 65 -6.71 6.61 -3.36
N PRO A 66 -5.55 6.11 -2.92
CA PRO A 66 -4.64 5.35 -3.78
C PRO A 66 -5.14 3.93 -4.06
N GLU A 67 -6.14 3.43 -3.35
CA GLU A 67 -6.74 2.12 -3.54
C GLU A 67 -8.26 2.28 -3.58
N ILE A 68 -8.89 1.72 -4.62
CA ILE A 68 -10.33 1.80 -4.86
C ILE A 68 -10.78 0.40 -5.25
N THR A 69 -11.64 -0.21 -4.43
CA THR A 69 -12.28 -1.50 -4.74
C THR A 69 -13.56 -1.25 -5.49
N ILE A 70 -13.77 -2.04 -6.54
CA ILE A 70 -14.94 -2.01 -7.40
C ILE A 70 -15.63 -3.37 -7.28
N GLY A 71 -16.94 -3.37 -7.03
CA GLY A 71 -17.69 -4.61 -6.89
C GLY A 71 -19.13 -4.36 -6.47
N ARG A 72 -19.91 -5.44 -6.34
CA ARG A 72 -21.33 -5.35 -5.95
C ARG A 72 -21.54 -5.08 -4.46
N ASP A 73 -20.55 -5.36 -3.63
CA ASP A 73 -20.65 -5.15 -2.19
C ASP A 73 -20.72 -3.65 -1.88
N PRO A 74 -21.72 -3.16 -1.10
CA PRO A 74 -21.77 -1.77 -0.65
C PRO A 74 -20.57 -1.36 0.23
N ALA A 75 -19.80 -2.32 0.75
CA ALA A 75 -18.55 -2.04 1.45
C ALA A 75 -17.39 -1.64 0.51
N CYS A 76 -17.53 -1.83 -0.82
CA CYS A 76 -16.54 -1.33 -1.78
C CYS A 76 -16.59 0.20 -1.88
N GLU A 77 -15.47 0.83 -2.23
CA GLU A 77 -15.41 2.27 -2.46
C GLU A 77 -16.25 2.68 -3.69
N CYS A 78 -16.28 1.83 -4.71
CA CYS A 78 -17.11 1.98 -5.90
C CYS A 78 -18.11 0.82 -6.04
N PRO A 79 -19.24 0.87 -5.33
CA PRO A 79 -20.28 -0.14 -5.45
C PRO A 79 -20.96 -0.07 -6.83
N LEU A 80 -21.16 -1.25 -7.42
CA LEU A 80 -21.88 -1.49 -8.66
C LEU A 80 -23.18 -2.22 -8.36
N ASP A 81 -24.31 -1.70 -8.85
CA ASP A 81 -25.63 -2.33 -8.65
C ASP A 81 -25.94 -3.43 -9.69
N GLU A 82 -24.90 -4.08 -10.22
CA GLU A 82 -25.01 -5.07 -11.30
C GLU A 82 -24.79 -6.49 -10.75
N ASP A 83 -25.74 -7.40 -10.99
CA ASP A 83 -25.65 -8.79 -10.53
C ASP A 83 -24.53 -9.59 -11.20
N THR A 84 -24.04 -9.13 -12.35
CA THR A 84 -22.89 -9.71 -13.05
C THR A 84 -21.56 -9.35 -12.39
N ALA A 85 -21.53 -8.39 -11.45
CA ALA A 85 -20.34 -8.05 -10.70
C ALA A 85 -20.23 -8.90 -9.43
N SER A 86 -19.08 -9.53 -9.20
CA SER A 86 -18.73 -10.15 -7.93
C SER A 86 -18.70 -9.12 -6.79
N ALA A 87 -18.86 -9.58 -5.54
CA ALA A 87 -18.89 -8.73 -4.34
C ALA A 87 -17.67 -7.80 -4.29
N ARG A 88 -16.48 -8.36 -4.52
CA ARG A 88 -15.23 -7.64 -4.81
C ARG A 88 -14.77 -8.11 -6.18
N HIS A 89 -14.91 -7.27 -7.20
CA HIS A 89 -14.69 -7.67 -8.60
C HIS A 89 -13.29 -7.29 -9.06
N ALA A 90 -12.93 -6.02 -8.89
CA ALA A 90 -11.64 -5.49 -9.29
C ALA A 90 -11.13 -4.49 -8.27
N ARG A 91 -9.84 -4.25 -8.29
CA ARG A 91 -9.18 -3.23 -7.50
C ARG A 91 -8.37 -2.33 -8.41
N LEU A 92 -8.53 -1.02 -8.22
CA LEU A 92 -7.67 -0.02 -8.80
C LEU A 92 -6.68 0.44 -7.73
N SER A 93 -5.38 0.33 -8.00
CA SER A 93 -4.32 0.74 -7.09
C SER A 93 -3.34 1.69 -7.77
N TYR A 94 -2.95 2.76 -7.06
CA TYR A 94 -1.97 3.72 -7.53
C TYR A 94 -0.61 3.40 -6.92
N HIS A 95 0.29 2.86 -7.75
CA HIS A 95 1.65 2.56 -7.33
C HIS A 95 2.64 2.75 -8.49
N HIS A 96 3.90 3.03 -8.15
CA HIS A 96 4.95 3.41 -9.11
C HIS A 96 4.60 4.60 -10.04
N GLY A 97 3.67 5.47 -9.63
CA GLY A 97 3.27 6.64 -10.43
C GLY A 97 2.25 6.34 -11.53
N GLN A 98 1.64 5.15 -11.51
CA GLN A 98 0.64 4.71 -12.47
C GLN A 98 -0.55 4.06 -11.75
N TRP A 99 -1.70 4.06 -12.41
CA TRP A 99 -2.88 3.34 -11.96
C TRP A 99 -2.86 1.92 -12.52
N TRP A 100 -3.06 0.96 -11.64
CA TRP A 100 -3.07 -0.46 -11.94
C TRP A 100 -4.45 -1.02 -11.65
N LEU A 101 -5.01 -1.73 -12.62
CA LEU A 101 -6.26 -2.45 -12.47
C LEU A 101 -5.94 -3.93 -12.28
N GLU A 102 -6.43 -4.50 -11.18
CA GLU A 102 -6.26 -5.90 -10.80
C GLU A 102 -7.63 -6.56 -10.67
N ASP A 103 -7.79 -7.74 -11.26
CA ASP A 103 -8.99 -8.55 -11.09
C ASP A 103 -8.90 -9.35 -9.79
N LEU A 104 -9.94 -9.28 -8.94
CA LEU A 104 -9.97 -9.95 -7.64
C LEU A 104 -10.64 -11.33 -7.75
N ASP A 105 -10.17 -12.15 -8.69
CA ASP A 105 -10.73 -13.47 -9.02
C ASP A 105 -12.24 -13.39 -9.29
N SER A 106 -12.62 -12.45 -10.17
CA SER A 106 -14.01 -12.19 -10.45
C SER A 106 -14.62 -13.31 -11.31
N THR A 107 -15.89 -13.59 -11.08
CA THR A 107 -16.56 -14.75 -11.73
C THR A 107 -16.64 -14.60 -13.25
N ASN A 108 -16.86 -13.37 -13.74
CA ASN A 108 -16.97 -13.08 -15.17
C ASN A 108 -15.64 -12.59 -15.78
N GLY A 109 -14.64 -12.29 -14.95
CA GLY A 109 -13.39 -11.65 -15.36
C GLY A 109 -13.55 -10.15 -15.63
N THR A 110 -12.46 -9.42 -15.46
CA THR A 110 -12.37 -8.00 -15.82
C THR A 110 -11.77 -7.83 -17.23
N LEU A 111 -12.36 -6.94 -18.03
CA LEU A 111 -11.82 -6.52 -19.32
C LEU A 111 -11.27 -5.10 -19.23
N LEU A 112 -10.06 -4.88 -19.76
CA LEU A 112 -9.44 -3.57 -19.94
C LEU A 112 -9.27 -3.30 -21.43
N ASN A 113 -9.88 -2.23 -21.95
CA ASN A 113 -9.82 -1.89 -23.38
C ASN A 113 -10.20 -3.05 -24.33
N GLN A 114 -11.22 -3.84 -23.96
CA GLN A 114 -11.69 -5.04 -24.68
C GLN A 114 -10.78 -6.28 -24.58
N GLU A 115 -9.64 -6.20 -23.90
CA GLU A 115 -8.79 -7.35 -23.61
C GLU A 115 -9.06 -7.87 -22.20
N ARG A 116 -9.14 -9.20 -22.04
CA ARG A 116 -9.32 -9.81 -20.72
C ARG A 116 -8.02 -9.71 -19.93
N LEU A 117 -8.09 -9.23 -18.70
CA LEU A 117 -6.94 -9.23 -17.80
C LEU A 117 -6.57 -10.69 -17.48
N SER A 118 -5.30 -11.04 -17.71
CA SER A 118 -4.72 -12.28 -17.20
C SER A 118 -4.31 -12.05 -15.75
N THR A 119 -4.86 -12.86 -14.85
CA THR A 119 -4.45 -12.91 -13.43
C THR A 119 -2.96 -13.21 -13.30
#